data_AF-A0A0G1UY85-F1
#
_entry.id   AF-A0A0G1UY85-F1
#
_cell.length_a   1.000
_cell.length_b   1.000
_cell.length_c   1.000
_cell.angle_alpha   90.00
_cell.angle_beta   90.00
_cell.angle_gamma   90.00
#
_symmetry.space_group_name_H-M   'P 1'
#
loop_
_entity.id
_entity.type
_entity.pdbx_description
1 polymer ?
#
loop_
_entity_poly.entity_id
_entity_poly.type
_entity_poly.pdbx_seq_one_letter_code
_entity_poly.pdbx_strand_id
1 'polypeptide(L)'
;MPTLRQEQIIRFMREYSSKHDVPPSIEEMARHFRRSVSTIHEHLQNLRGAGRLEKLPGRARSLSVREIEPMVQIPLLGTIAAGRPVETYEGTKETIAVPQTKIPKNGEVYALRVAGESMIEENILDGDIILVKQQGFAENGQKIVALIDNYETTLKTFYKERNQIRLQPANKNFEPIIVRKNREFAIQGVVLDVIKSPEKGFQEISLQRPTVDRKYKRLPLNQIICGDAVEELRKLPDNSCDVIIVDPPYNIGKDFGNNTDKRELNEYVNWCKSWINESVRVMKPTATLFIYGFSEILAYLSVEIPINKRWLIWHYTNKNVASLNFWQRSHEAIVCAWKNKPIFNKDEVREPYTEGFLNGAAGKIRKGTPGRFSKNGKETIYKFHKNGALPRDVIKTAALAGGAGMVERWFLCKTCNDVFEPQKLQEHSKHNVIKHPTQKPLELTRKLIKSSAPEKEGVILIPFVGSGSECVAVKELDQNYIGFEINPDYVNLAEKWLNK
;
A
#
# COMPACT_ATOMS: atom_id res chain seq x y z
N MET A 1 40.13 7.99 -8.86
CA MET A 1 40.82 8.34 -7.60
C MET A 1 41.55 9.68 -7.78
N PRO A 2 41.60 10.57 -6.77
CA PRO A 2 42.34 11.83 -6.88
C PRO A 2 43.84 11.59 -7.04
N THR A 3 44.50 12.44 -7.81
CA THR A 3 45.96 12.51 -7.85
C THR A 3 46.51 13.12 -6.55
N LEU A 4 47.78 12.88 -6.23
CA LEU A 4 48.46 13.52 -5.09
C LEU A 4 48.26 15.04 -5.05
N ARG A 5 48.26 15.68 -6.22
CA ARG A 5 48.06 17.13 -6.33
C ARG A 5 46.62 17.55 -6.01
N GLN A 6 45.65 16.77 -6.42
CA GLN A 6 44.23 17.00 -6.12
C GLN A 6 43.94 16.80 -4.62
N GLU A 7 44.60 15.85 -3.96
CA GLU A 7 44.49 15.71 -2.49
C GLU A 7 45.09 16.89 -1.74
N GLN A 8 46.23 17.42 -2.20
CA GLN A 8 46.83 18.64 -1.65
C GLN A 8 45.88 19.84 -1.80
N ILE A 9 45.22 19.98 -2.94
CA ILE A 9 44.22 21.03 -3.18
C ILE A 9 43.03 20.90 -2.23
N ILE A 10 42.48 19.68 -2.06
CA ILE A 10 41.39 19.41 -1.10
C ILE A 10 41.81 19.79 0.32
N ARG A 11 43.03 19.42 0.75
CA ARG A 11 43.55 19.74 2.09
C ARG A 11 43.66 21.25 2.30
N PHE A 12 44.24 21.96 1.34
CA PHE A 12 44.35 23.42 1.39
C PHE A 12 42.98 24.11 1.46
N MET A 13 42.00 23.64 0.68
CA MET A 13 40.63 24.17 0.73
C MET A 13 39.97 24.00 2.11
N ARG A 14 40.23 22.87 2.79
CA ARG A 14 39.73 22.63 4.16
C ARG A 14 40.39 23.55 5.18
N GLU A 15 41.72 23.62 5.17
CA GLU A 15 42.48 24.46 6.10
C GLU A 15 42.17 25.95 5.92
N TYR A 16 42.00 26.40 4.68
CA TYR A 16 41.64 27.79 4.39
C TYR A 16 40.22 28.10 4.86
N SER A 17 39.23 27.24 4.53
CA SER A 17 37.83 27.42 4.95
C SER A 17 37.69 27.45 6.48
N SER A 18 38.42 26.60 7.20
CA SER A 18 38.42 26.55 8.67
C SER A 18 39.04 27.79 9.32
N LYS A 19 39.91 28.54 8.61
CA LYS A 19 40.59 29.73 9.15
C LYS A 19 39.91 31.04 8.78
N HIS A 20 39.16 31.06 7.68
CA HIS A 20 38.63 32.29 7.08
C HIS A 20 37.10 32.31 6.94
N ASP A 21 36.39 31.25 7.37
CA ASP A 21 34.94 31.05 7.23
C ASP A 21 34.42 31.18 5.78
N VAL A 22 35.32 31.14 4.80
CA VAL A 22 35.03 31.19 3.36
C VAL A 22 36.02 30.30 2.60
N PRO A 23 35.61 29.64 1.50
CA PRO A 23 36.52 28.85 0.69
C PRO A 23 37.50 29.73 -0.10
N PRO A 24 38.70 29.23 -0.44
CA PRO A 24 39.69 30.01 -1.19
C PRO A 24 39.23 30.26 -2.62
N SER A 25 39.60 31.42 -3.17
CA SER A 25 39.46 31.74 -4.60
C SER A 25 40.44 30.93 -5.46
N ILE A 26 40.17 30.89 -6.77
CA ILE A 26 41.06 30.21 -7.73
C ILE A 26 42.43 30.89 -7.76
N GLU A 27 42.47 32.21 -7.60
CA GLU A 27 43.68 33.03 -7.54
C GLU A 27 44.50 32.74 -6.27
N GLU A 28 43.85 32.53 -5.13
CA GLU A 28 44.53 32.17 -3.87
C GLU A 28 45.11 30.75 -3.94
N MET A 29 44.38 29.80 -4.53
CA MET A 29 44.88 28.46 -4.80
C MET A 29 46.05 28.50 -5.79
N ALA A 30 45.95 29.27 -6.87
CA ALA A 30 47.03 29.46 -7.85
C ALA A 30 48.30 30.02 -7.21
N ARG A 31 48.15 31.02 -6.32
CA ARG A 31 49.25 31.61 -5.56
C ARG A 31 49.90 30.62 -4.59
N HIS A 32 49.09 29.88 -3.82
CA HIS A 32 49.58 28.91 -2.84
C HIS A 32 50.34 27.76 -3.51
N PHE A 33 49.79 27.19 -4.58
CA PHE A 33 50.40 26.06 -5.29
C PHE A 33 51.46 26.47 -6.32
N ARG A 34 51.68 27.78 -6.52
CA ARG A 34 52.56 28.37 -7.55
C ARG A 34 52.28 27.82 -8.94
N ARG A 35 51.00 27.85 -9.35
CA ARG A 35 50.53 27.36 -10.65
C ARG A 35 49.65 28.37 -11.35
N SER A 36 49.45 28.20 -12.64
CA SER A 36 48.52 29.03 -13.42
C SER A 36 47.08 28.83 -12.94
N VAL A 37 46.26 29.87 -13.10
CA VAL A 37 44.81 29.82 -12.84
C VAL A 37 44.14 28.71 -13.67
N SER A 38 44.57 28.52 -14.92
CA SER A 38 44.07 27.46 -15.80
C SER A 38 44.33 26.05 -15.25
N THR A 39 45.53 25.80 -14.71
CA THR A 39 45.89 24.49 -14.14
C THR A 39 45.08 24.19 -12.88
N ILE A 40 44.83 25.20 -12.04
CA ILE A 40 43.98 25.04 -10.85
C ILE A 40 42.53 24.79 -11.28
N HIS A 41 42.04 25.53 -12.27
CA HIS A 41 40.70 25.34 -12.81
C HIS A 41 40.49 23.92 -13.36
N GLU A 42 41.47 23.36 -14.07
CA GLU A 42 41.45 21.97 -14.55
C GLU A 42 41.37 20.96 -13.40
N HIS A 43 42.20 21.11 -12.36
CA HIS A 43 42.13 20.25 -11.18
C HIS A 43 40.78 20.31 -10.47
N LEU A 44 40.20 21.51 -10.34
CA LEU A 44 38.88 21.70 -9.72
C LEU A 44 37.75 21.10 -10.57
N GLN A 45 37.82 21.21 -11.89
CA GLN A 45 36.85 20.55 -12.78
C GLN A 45 36.92 19.04 -12.66
N ASN A 46 38.12 18.46 -12.64
CA ASN A 46 38.31 17.02 -12.48
C ASN A 46 37.83 16.53 -11.10
N LEU A 47 38.09 17.29 -10.04
CA LEU A 47 37.59 17.00 -8.69
C LEU A 47 36.06 17.12 -8.58
N ARG A 48 35.45 18.07 -9.29
CA ARG A 48 34.00 18.22 -9.40
C ARG A 48 33.37 17.08 -10.19
N GLY A 49 33.95 16.70 -11.33
CA GLY A 49 33.52 15.55 -12.13
C GLY A 49 33.61 14.23 -11.35
N ALA A 50 34.57 14.13 -10.43
CA ALA A 50 34.71 13.01 -9.50
C ALA A 50 33.82 13.11 -8.23
N GLY A 51 32.94 14.11 -8.13
CA GLY A 51 32.00 14.27 -7.02
C GLY A 51 32.60 14.68 -5.68
N ARG A 52 33.86 15.14 -5.66
CA ARG A 52 34.61 15.53 -4.44
C ARG A 52 34.46 17.00 -4.07
N LEU A 53 33.94 17.82 -4.98
CA LEU A 53 33.62 19.23 -4.77
C LEU A 53 32.17 19.48 -5.18
N GLU A 54 31.49 20.36 -4.46
CA GLU A 54 30.13 20.82 -4.78
C GLU A 54 30.11 22.33 -5.04
N LYS A 55 29.12 22.82 -5.78
CA LYS A 55 28.95 24.24 -6.08
C LYS A 55 27.73 24.79 -5.35
N LEU A 56 27.94 25.64 -4.36
CA LEU A 56 26.88 26.36 -3.64
C LEU A 56 26.33 27.51 -4.53
N PRO A 57 25.03 27.53 -4.86
CA PRO A 57 24.46 28.59 -5.69
C PRO A 57 24.48 29.95 -4.99
N GLY A 58 24.72 31.02 -5.76
CA GLY A 58 24.53 32.42 -5.29
C GLY A 58 25.73 33.11 -4.64
N ARG A 59 26.96 32.55 -4.70
CA ARG A 59 28.17 33.21 -4.15
C ARG A 59 29.35 33.18 -5.13
N ALA A 60 30.17 34.22 -5.12
CA ALA A 60 31.40 34.34 -5.93
C ALA A 60 32.47 33.27 -5.58
N ARG A 61 32.36 32.64 -4.41
CA ARG A 61 33.25 31.58 -3.90
C ARG A 61 32.44 30.31 -3.60
N SER A 62 31.96 29.67 -4.66
CA SER A 62 30.93 28.63 -4.57
C SER A 62 31.45 27.20 -4.34
N LEU A 63 32.76 26.94 -4.39
CA LEU A 63 33.29 25.56 -4.35
C LEU A 63 33.64 25.15 -2.92
N SER A 64 32.89 24.19 -2.35
CA SER A 64 33.18 23.55 -1.05
C SER A 64 33.64 22.10 -1.25
N VAL A 65 34.46 21.62 -0.31
CA VAL A 65 34.88 20.21 -0.27
C VAL A 65 33.72 19.39 0.28
N ARG A 66 33.30 18.36 -0.45
CA ARG A 66 32.29 17.42 0.03
C ARG A 66 32.93 16.49 1.06
N GLU A 67 32.48 16.53 2.31
CA GLU A 67 32.92 15.57 3.33
C GLU A 67 32.29 14.20 3.04
N ILE A 68 33.15 13.20 2.85
CA ILE A 68 32.71 11.80 2.87
C ILE A 68 32.86 11.38 4.33
N GLU A 69 31.81 11.59 5.13
CA GLU A 69 31.77 11.06 6.48
C GLU A 69 31.81 9.52 6.43
N PRO A 70 32.63 8.84 7.25
CA PRO A 70 32.61 7.39 7.30
C PRO A 70 31.25 6.93 7.84
N MET A 71 30.55 6.13 7.04
CA MET A 71 29.25 5.55 7.38
C MET A 71 29.45 4.18 8.03
N VAL A 72 28.72 3.92 9.11
CA VAL A 72 28.67 2.63 9.82
C VAL A 72 27.31 2.00 9.58
N GLN A 73 27.28 0.69 9.35
CA GLN A 73 26.04 -0.08 9.25
C GLN A 73 25.60 -0.52 10.65
N ILE A 74 24.37 -0.14 11.03
CA ILE A 74 23.76 -0.48 12.33
C ILE A 74 22.54 -1.37 12.07
N PRO A 75 22.30 -2.44 12.86
CA PRO A 75 21.14 -3.30 12.69
C PRO A 75 19.84 -2.57 12.99
N LEU A 76 18.86 -2.68 12.07
CA LEU A 76 17.50 -2.24 12.26
C LEU A 76 16.68 -3.42 12.80
N LEU A 77 16.35 -3.39 14.09
CA LEU A 77 15.77 -4.55 14.79
C LEU A 77 14.24 -4.63 14.70
N GLY A 78 13.59 -3.67 14.04
CA GLY A 78 12.15 -3.67 13.80
C GLY A 78 11.49 -2.32 14.08
N THR A 79 10.18 -2.36 14.34
CA THR A 79 9.33 -1.18 14.56
C THR A 79 8.85 -1.13 16.01
N ILE A 80 8.80 0.07 16.59
CA ILE A 80 8.36 0.34 17.95
C ILE A 80 7.03 1.12 17.97
N ALA A 81 5.91 0.38 18.04
CA ALA A 81 4.64 0.82 18.63
C ALA A 81 3.61 -0.31 18.69
N ALA A 82 3.02 -0.50 19.87
CA ALA A 82 1.89 -1.38 20.20
C ALA A 82 2.15 -2.91 20.19
N GLY A 83 2.36 -3.44 21.40
CA GLY A 83 1.76 -4.70 21.86
C GLY A 83 2.49 -6.03 21.61
N ARG A 84 3.65 -6.05 20.93
CA ARG A 84 4.49 -7.25 20.83
C ARG A 84 5.97 -6.93 21.10
N PRO A 85 6.74 -7.89 21.67
CA PRO A 85 8.18 -7.74 21.83
C PRO A 85 8.87 -7.55 20.48
N VAL A 86 9.99 -6.83 20.47
CA VAL A 86 10.89 -6.77 19.32
C VAL A 86 11.52 -8.16 19.13
N GLU A 87 10.97 -8.94 18.19
CA GLU A 87 11.52 -10.25 17.81
C GLU A 87 12.73 -10.06 16.90
N THR A 88 13.92 -10.43 17.37
CA THR A 88 15.10 -10.63 16.52
C THR A 88 14.90 -11.88 15.66
N TYR A 89 14.35 -11.72 14.45
CA TYR A 89 14.38 -12.78 13.43
C TYR A 89 15.82 -12.98 12.93
N GLU A 90 16.35 -14.20 13.04
CA GLU A 90 17.68 -14.57 12.53
C GLU A 90 17.75 -14.67 10.98
N GLY A 91 16.65 -14.41 10.28
CA GLY A 91 16.59 -14.39 8.82
C GLY A 91 16.56 -12.96 8.27
N THR A 92 17.67 -12.52 7.66
CA THR A 92 17.90 -11.20 7.02
C THR A 92 17.93 -9.99 7.97
N LYS A 93 19.14 -9.57 8.37
CA LYS A 93 19.39 -8.36 9.17
C LYS A 93 19.35 -7.12 8.27
N GLU A 94 18.20 -6.44 8.24
CA GLU A 94 18.14 -5.08 7.69
C GLU A 94 19.12 -4.18 8.46
N THR A 95 19.88 -3.34 7.76
CA THR A 95 20.86 -2.44 8.36
C THR A 95 20.67 -1.03 7.81
N ILE A 96 20.99 -0.02 8.62
CA ILE A 96 20.99 1.38 8.21
C ILE A 96 22.41 1.95 8.25
N ALA A 97 22.75 2.73 7.23
CA ALA A 97 24.00 3.47 7.20
C ALA A 97 23.85 4.79 7.95
N VAL A 98 24.68 5.00 8.98
CA VAL A 98 24.70 6.25 9.77
C VAL A 98 26.12 6.80 9.91
N PRO A 99 26.31 8.12 9.98
CA PRO A 99 27.61 8.70 10.25
C PRO A 99 28.22 8.15 11.55
N GLN A 100 29.52 7.81 11.53
CA GLN A 100 30.27 7.34 12.71
C GLN A 100 30.15 8.31 13.90
N THR A 101 29.96 9.61 13.65
CA THR A 101 29.78 10.66 14.68
C THR A 101 28.52 10.48 15.52
N LYS A 102 27.49 9.79 15.01
CA LYS A 102 26.25 9.49 15.73
C LYS A 102 26.35 8.26 16.64
N ILE A 103 27.48 7.54 16.57
CA ILE A 103 27.71 6.30 17.32
C ILE A 103 28.69 6.55 18.46
N PRO A 104 28.36 6.19 19.71
CA PRO A 104 29.28 6.29 20.83
C PRO A 104 30.48 5.37 20.61
N LYS A 105 31.65 5.78 21.12
CA LYS A 105 32.89 4.99 21.00
C LYS A 105 32.79 3.59 21.63
N ASN A 106 31.92 3.43 22.64
CA ASN A 106 31.69 2.18 23.37
C ASN A 106 30.18 1.92 23.54
N GLY A 107 29.80 0.64 23.45
CA GLY A 107 28.43 0.16 23.65
C GLY A 107 27.75 -0.26 22.34
N GLU A 108 26.83 -1.21 22.44
CA GLU A 108 26.06 -1.70 21.29
C GLU A 108 24.93 -0.73 20.97
N VAL A 109 24.77 -0.42 19.68
CA VAL A 109 23.72 0.45 19.16
C VAL A 109 22.90 -0.34 18.15
N TYR A 110 21.59 -0.16 18.22
CA TYR A 110 20.65 -0.68 17.25
C TYR A 110 19.66 0.42 16.85
N ALA A 111 18.97 0.21 15.73
CA ALA A 111 17.95 1.11 15.26
C ALA A 111 16.56 0.48 15.39
N LEU A 112 15.55 1.32 15.63
CA LEU A 112 14.15 0.95 15.57
C LEU A 112 13.37 2.00 14.78
N ARG A 113 12.41 1.56 13.97
CA ARG A 113 11.46 2.45 13.29
C ARG A 113 10.34 2.83 14.25
N VAL A 114 10.05 4.10 14.43
CA VAL A 114 8.95 4.59 15.26
C VAL A 114 7.63 4.34 14.53
N ALA A 115 6.64 3.82 15.23
CA ALA A 115 5.26 3.88 14.77
C ALA A 115 4.38 4.63 15.80
N GLY A 116 3.33 5.28 15.31
CA GLY A 116 2.39 6.06 16.12
C GLY A 116 2.90 7.43 16.58
N GLU A 117 2.00 8.17 17.23
CA GLU A 117 2.15 9.60 17.48
C GLU A 117 2.50 9.95 18.94
N SER A 118 2.81 8.96 19.79
CA SER A 118 2.92 9.19 21.24
C SER A 118 4.09 10.09 21.67
N MET A 119 5.00 10.44 20.76
CA MET A 119 6.20 11.24 21.04
C MET A 119 6.34 12.48 20.14
N ILE A 120 5.26 12.93 19.50
CA ILE A 120 5.28 14.03 18.50
C ILE A 120 5.80 15.35 19.05
N GLU A 121 5.51 15.70 20.30
CA GLU A 121 5.93 16.96 20.93
C GLU A 121 7.44 16.97 21.25
N GLU A 122 8.08 15.81 21.27
CA GLU A 122 9.54 15.64 21.33
C GLU A 122 10.18 15.61 19.93
N ASN A 123 9.41 16.00 18.90
CA ASN A 123 9.79 15.89 17.50
C ASN A 123 10.26 14.46 17.17
N ILE A 124 9.47 13.45 17.55
CA ILE A 124 9.65 12.07 17.11
C ILE A 124 8.35 11.65 16.43
N LEU A 125 8.40 11.55 15.11
CA LEU A 125 7.23 11.34 14.28
C LEU A 125 7.10 9.87 13.87
N ASP A 126 5.89 9.47 13.48
CA ASP A 126 5.66 8.18 12.85
C ASP A 126 6.57 7.99 11.63
N GLY A 127 7.23 6.83 11.56
CA GLY A 127 8.18 6.48 10.51
C GLY A 127 9.63 6.92 10.75
N ASP A 128 9.90 7.81 11.70
CA ASP A 128 11.27 8.18 12.11
C ASP A 128 12.06 6.94 12.55
N ILE A 129 13.39 6.97 12.44
CA ILE A 129 14.25 5.90 12.93
C ILE A 129 15.02 6.39 14.14
N ILE A 130 14.82 5.75 15.30
CA ILE A 130 15.58 6.05 16.50
C ILE A 130 16.84 5.19 16.57
N LEU A 131 17.96 5.80 16.95
CA LEU A 131 19.17 5.11 17.34
C LEU A 131 19.13 4.88 18.85
N VAL A 132 19.29 3.63 19.26
CA VAL A 132 19.14 3.19 20.64
C VAL A 132 20.43 2.55 21.12
N LYS A 133 20.98 3.06 22.20
CA LYS A 133 22.08 2.41 22.91
C LYS A 133 21.51 1.33 23.82
N GLN A 134 21.97 0.09 23.65
CA GLN A 134 21.55 -1.03 24.47
C GLN A 134 22.09 -0.88 25.89
N GLN A 135 21.20 -0.69 26.85
CA GLN A 135 21.52 -0.57 28.28
C GLN A 135 20.28 -0.77 29.16
N GLY A 136 20.47 -1.32 30.36
CA GLY A 136 19.40 -1.64 31.30
C GLY A 136 19.05 -0.53 32.31
N PHE A 137 19.58 0.67 32.14
CA PHE A 137 19.40 1.79 33.07
C PHE A 137 19.18 3.10 32.31
N ALA A 138 18.46 4.03 32.94
CA ALA A 138 18.22 5.38 32.42
C ALA A 138 18.03 6.37 33.57
N GLU A 139 18.34 7.64 33.31
CA GLU A 139 18.08 8.78 34.19
C GLU A 139 16.69 9.38 33.91
N ASN A 140 16.14 10.08 34.90
CA ASN A 140 14.86 10.76 34.75
C ASN A 140 14.93 11.79 33.61
N GLY A 141 13.92 11.78 32.73
CA GLY A 141 13.87 12.65 31.56
C GLY A 141 14.52 12.06 30.30
N GLN A 142 15.18 10.89 30.39
CA GLN A 142 15.70 10.21 29.20
C GLN A 142 14.59 9.49 28.43
N LYS A 143 14.68 9.51 27.10
CA LYS A 143 13.82 8.73 26.21
C LYS A 143 14.33 7.30 26.14
N ILE A 144 13.48 6.32 26.45
CA ILE A 144 13.86 4.91 26.55
C ILE A 144 12.98 4.03 25.69
N VAL A 145 13.54 2.89 25.31
CA VAL A 145 12.78 1.71 24.89
C VAL A 145 12.55 0.86 26.13
N ALA A 146 11.30 0.74 26.55
CA ALA A 146 10.88 -0.05 27.71
C ALA A 146 10.11 -1.29 27.28
N LEU A 147 10.37 -2.41 27.94
CA LEU A 147 9.58 -3.63 27.87
C LEU A 147 8.77 -3.78 29.18
N ILE A 148 7.46 -3.96 29.07
CA ILE A 148 6.54 -4.09 30.19
C ILE A 148 5.86 -5.47 30.12
N ASP A 149 5.75 -6.15 31.26
CA ASP A 149 5.12 -7.47 31.42
C ASP A 149 5.63 -8.53 30.41
N ASN A 150 6.87 -8.37 29.94
CA ASN A 150 7.52 -9.22 28.93
C ASN A 150 6.79 -9.31 27.56
N TYR A 151 5.80 -8.46 27.29
CA TYR A 151 5.07 -8.45 26.01
C TYR A 151 4.95 -7.07 25.34
N GLU A 152 5.01 -5.97 26.10
CA GLU A 152 4.74 -4.63 25.57
C GLU A 152 6.03 -3.80 25.46
N THR A 153 6.55 -3.60 24.24
CA THR A 153 7.65 -2.66 23.99
C THR A 153 7.11 -1.27 23.65
N THR A 154 7.59 -0.22 24.32
CA THR A 154 7.14 1.17 24.14
C THR A 154 8.30 2.18 24.18
N LEU A 155 8.15 3.26 23.42
CA LEU A 155 9.03 4.44 23.43
C LEU A 155 8.40 5.54 24.26
N LYS A 156 9.01 5.91 25.38
CA LYS A 156 8.50 6.95 26.30
C LYS A 156 9.64 7.68 27.02
N THR A 157 9.33 8.83 27.60
CA THR A 157 10.23 9.52 28.53
C THR A 157 10.12 8.87 29.92
N PHE A 158 11.26 8.47 30.48
CA PHE A 158 11.33 7.73 31.74
C PHE A 158 11.34 8.66 32.95
N TYR A 159 10.52 8.34 33.96
CA TYR A 159 10.59 8.92 35.29
C TYR A 159 10.46 7.85 36.38
N LYS A 160 11.50 7.71 37.19
CA LYS A 160 11.50 6.93 38.42
C LYS A 160 10.99 7.79 39.57
N GLU A 161 9.86 7.38 40.13
CA GLU A 161 9.20 8.02 41.27
C GLU A 161 9.25 7.08 42.49
N ARG A 162 8.93 7.56 43.70
CA ARG A 162 9.16 6.81 44.97
C ARG A 162 8.55 5.39 44.98
N ASN A 163 7.40 5.18 44.35
CA ASN A 163 6.66 3.90 44.36
C ASN A 163 6.24 3.38 42.99
N GLN A 164 6.63 4.06 41.92
CA GLN A 164 6.19 3.72 40.57
C GLN A 164 7.19 4.22 39.54
N ILE A 165 7.09 3.66 38.34
CA ILE A 165 7.74 4.17 37.14
C ILE A 165 6.66 4.80 36.29
N ARG A 166 6.87 6.05 35.88
CA ARG A 166 6.02 6.74 34.93
C ARG A 166 6.73 6.80 33.58
N LEU A 167 6.07 6.28 32.56
CA LEU A 167 6.49 6.36 31.17
C LEU A 167 5.62 7.41 30.50
N GLN A 168 6.19 8.59 30.32
CA GLN A 168 5.49 9.78 29.87
C GLN A 168 5.50 9.84 28.33
N PRO A 169 4.31 9.90 27.67
CA PRO A 169 4.23 10.29 26.27
C PRO A 169 4.55 11.77 26.11
N ALA A 170 5.09 12.14 24.95
CA ALA A 170 5.19 13.51 24.49
C ALA A 170 4.10 13.77 23.44
N ASN A 171 2.85 13.53 23.84
CA ASN A 171 1.64 13.85 23.08
C ASN A 171 0.50 14.01 24.09
N LYS A 172 -0.12 15.19 24.13
CA LYS A 172 -1.22 15.53 25.06
C LYS A 172 -2.44 14.61 24.97
N ASN A 173 -2.63 13.92 23.85
CA ASN A 173 -3.76 12.99 23.66
C ASN A 173 -3.53 11.62 24.30
N PHE A 174 -2.37 11.38 24.90
CA PHE A 174 -2.00 10.09 25.50
C PHE A 174 -1.76 10.24 27.00
N GLU A 175 -2.35 9.34 27.76
CA GLU A 175 -2.13 9.27 29.21
C GLU A 175 -0.77 8.61 29.55
N PRO A 176 -0.10 9.00 30.65
CA PRO A 176 1.13 8.35 31.10
C PRO A 176 0.89 6.88 31.46
N ILE A 177 1.84 6.01 31.09
CA ILE A 177 1.81 4.61 31.53
C ILE A 177 2.46 4.53 32.92
N ILE A 178 1.69 4.08 33.90
CA ILE A 178 2.15 3.91 35.29
C ILE A 178 2.45 2.44 35.54
N VAL A 179 3.73 2.13 35.78
CA VAL A 179 4.20 0.79 36.12
C VAL A 179 4.46 0.72 37.62
N ARG A 180 3.66 -0.08 38.31
CA ARG A 180 3.75 -0.31 39.76
C ARG A 180 4.64 -1.52 40.05
N LYS A 181 5.05 -1.70 41.31
CA LYS A 181 5.97 -2.77 41.75
C LYS A 181 5.52 -4.20 41.42
N ASN A 182 4.24 -4.41 41.12
CA ASN A 182 3.66 -5.71 40.78
C ASN A 182 3.66 -6.03 39.28
N ARG A 183 4.21 -5.15 38.42
CA ARG A 183 4.38 -5.37 36.99
C ARG A 183 5.85 -5.57 36.65
N GLU A 184 6.13 -6.36 35.62
CA GLU A 184 7.50 -6.56 35.15
C GLU A 184 7.91 -5.39 34.26
N PHE A 185 9.13 -4.90 34.42
CA PHE A 185 9.66 -3.75 33.70
C PHE A 185 11.15 -3.93 33.41
N ALA A 186 11.53 -3.76 32.16
CA ALA A 186 12.92 -3.74 31.72
C ALA A 186 13.17 -2.56 30.79
N ILE A 187 14.32 -1.91 30.95
CA ILE A 187 14.83 -0.93 29.98
C ILE A 187 15.65 -1.72 28.96
N GLN A 188 15.28 -1.64 27.68
CA GLN A 188 16.03 -2.28 26.58
C GLN A 188 17.10 -1.35 26.00
N GLY A 189 16.94 -0.03 26.19
CA GLY A 189 17.94 0.94 25.79
C GLY A 189 17.49 2.39 25.92
N VAL A 190 18.45 3.30 25.73
CA VAL A 190 18.25 4.75 25.75
C VAL A 190 18.42 5.32 24.35
N VAL A 191 17.51 6.21 23.95
CA VAL A 191 17.56 6.87 22.63
C VAL A 191 18.72 7.86 22.59
N LEU A 192 19.59 7.69 21.59
CA LEU A 192 20.73 8.56 21.33
C LEU A 192 20.38 9.69 20.37
N ASP A 193 19.73 9.34 19.26
CA ASP A 193 19.44 10.27 18.17
C ASP A 193 18.21 9.80 17.39
N VAL A 194 17.62 10.71 16.64
CA VAL A 194 16.47 10.48 15.77
C VAL A 194 16.90 10.80 14.36
N ILE A 195 16.97 9.78 13.52
CA ILE A 195 17.10 9.94 12.09
C ILE A 195 15.72 10.23 11.58
N LYS A 196 15.53 11.47 11.16
CA LYS A 196 14.31 11.86 10.48
C LYS A 196 14.12 10.96 9.28
N SER A 197 13.00 10.25 9.28
CA SER A 197 12.45 9.79 8.01
C SER A 197 12.38 11.03 7.14
N PRO A 198 12.79 10.99 5.85
CA PRO A 198 12.70 12.14 4.97
C PRO A 198 11.33 12.75 5.18
N GLU A 199 11.31 13.96 5.74
CA GLU A 199 10.06 14.64 6.04
C GLU A 199 9.26 14.58 4.74
N LYS A 200 8.11 13.90 4.77
CA LYS A 200 6.97 14.41 4.02
C LYS A 200 6.58 15.70 4.72
N GLY A 201 7.46 16.70 4.61
CA GLY A 201 7.07 18.06 4.83
C GLY A 201 5.91 18.25 3.88
N PHE A 202 4.77 18.62 4.45
CA PHE A 202 3.95 19.63 3.82
C PHE A 202 4.83 20.87 3.63
N GLN A 203 5.80 20.81 2.72
CA GLN A 203 5.96 21.93 1.86
C GLN A 203 4.57 22.08 1.23
N GLU A 204 4.01 23.29 1.21
CA GLU A 204 3.61 23.81 -0.08
C GLU A 204 4.83 23.66 -1.00
N ILE A 205 5.05 22.43 -1.45
CA ILE A 205 5.21 22.18 -2.84
C ILE A 205 3.91 22.86 -3.28
N SER A 206 4.04 24.08 -3.81
CA SER A 206 3.55 24.25 -5.16
C SER A 206 3.90 22.93 -5.80
N LEU A 207 2.95 22.00 -5.68
CA LEU A 207 2.72 21.06 -6.69
C LEU A 207 2.61 22.05 -7.88
N GLN A 208 3.76 22.29 -8.56
CA GLN A 208 3.97 21.49 -9.73
C GLN A 208 3.48 20.11 -9.35
N ARG A 209 2.13 20.01 -9.43
CA ARG A 209 1.41 18.82 -9.75
C ARG A 209 2.41 18.23 -10.72
N PRO A 210 2.82 16.95 -10.62
CA PRO A 210 3.18 16.32 -11.87
C PRO A 210 2.03 16.72 -12.75
N THR A 211 2.29 17.66 -13.66
CA THR A 211 1.24 18.22 -14.42
C THR A 211 0.97 16.97 -15.20
N VAL A 212 -0.11 16.30 -14.84
CA VAL A 212 -0.85 15.56 -15.81
C VAL A 212 -1.38 16.69 -16.70
N ASP A 213 -0.47 17.32 -17.47
CA ASP A 213 -0.72 18.42 -18.39
C ASP A 213 -1.65 17.91 -19.50
N ARG A 214 -1.87 16.59 -19.53
CA ARG A 214 -2.80 15.91 -20.39
C ARG A 214 -3.68 14.98 -19.57
N LYS A 215 -4.75 15.54 -18.99
CA LYS A 215 -5.97 14.74 -18.78
C LYS A 215 -6.37 14.08 -20.10
N TYR A 216 -6.99 12.91 -20.02
CA TYR A 216 -7.56 12.28 -21.21
C TYR A 216 -8.56 13.23 -21.87
N LYS A 217 -8.27 13.71 -23.09
CA LYS A 217 -9.17 14.58 -23.87
C LYS A 217 -10.48 13.87 -24.21
N ARG A 218 -10.41 12.55 -24.41
CA ARG A 218 -11.51 11.61 -24.55
C ARG A 218 -11.19 10.40 -23.70
N LEU A 219 -12.22 9.79 -23.11
CA LEU A 219 -12.03 8.58 -22.31
C LEU A 219 -11.43 7.47 -23.19
N PRO A 220 -10.42 6.72 -22.70
CA PRO A 220 -9.83 5.59 -23.40
C PRO A 220 -10.74 4.37 -23.29
N LEU A 221 -11.95 4.47 -23.87
CA LEU A 221 -12.95 3.42 -23.80
C LEU A 221 -12.44 2.17 -24.53
N ASN A 222 -12.70 1.01 -23.91
CA ASN A 222 -12.33 -0.31 -24.37
C ASN A 222 -10.82 -0.47 -24.59
N GLN A 223 -10.02 0.11 -23.68
CA GLN A 223 -8.57 0.02 -23.68
C GLN A 223 -8.05 -0.43 -22.31
N ILE A 224 -6.96 -1.19 -22.35
CA ILE A 224 -6.14 -1.51 -21.18
C ILE A 224 -4.85 -0.70 -21.31
N ILE A 225 -4.60 0.20 -20.38
CA ILE A 225 -3.42 1.05 -20.38
C ILE A 225 -2.36 0.42 -19.49
N CYS A 226 -1.18 0.17 -20.08
CA CYS A 226 -0.02 -0.30 -19.34
C CYS A 226 0.56 0.85 -18.50
N GLY A 227 0.30 0.86 -17.19
CA GLY A 227 0.68 1.96 -16.30
C GLY A 227 0.29 1.75 -14.84
N ASP A 228 0.77 2.64 -13.97
CA ASP A 228 0.39 2.65 -12.56
C ASP A 228 -1.07 3.12 -12.39
N ALA A 229 -1.85 2.35 -11.65
CA ALA A 229 -3.28 2.61 -11.46
C ALA A 229 -3.56 4.00 -10.86
N VAL A 230 -2.77 4.45 -9.88
CA VAL A 230 -2.97 5.75 -9.22
C VAL A 230 -2.64 6.88 -10.19
N GLU A 231 -1.56 6.75 -10.95
CA GLU A 231 -1.18 7.73 -11.97
C GLU A 231 -2.20 7.83 -13.09
N GLU A 232 -2.70 6.71 -13.61
CA GLU A 232 -3.69 6.68 -14.68
C GLU A 232 -5.07 7.19 -14.22
N LEU A 233 -5.49 6.84 -13.00
CA LEU A 233 -6.71 7.36 -12.38
C LEU A 233 -6.72 8.90 -12.34
N ARG A 234 -5.60 9.53 -11.98
CA ARG A 234 -5.47 11.02 -11.94
C ARG A 234 -5.72 11.69 -13.29
N LYS A 235 -5.54 10.97 -14.40
CA LYS A 235 -5.74 11.51 -15.76
C LYS A 235 -7.20 11.47 -16.20
N LEU A 236 -8.04 10.68 -15.53
CA LEU A 236 -9.47 10.60 -15.82
C LEU A 236 -10.22 11.85 -15.30
N PRO A 237 -11.23 12.35 -16.04
CA PRO A 237 -12.13 13.40 -15.55
C PRO A 237 -12.91 12.97 -14.31
N ASP A 238 -13.38 13.95 -13.53
CA ASP A 238 -14.28 13.69 -12.40
C ASP A 238 -15.63 13.18 -12.93
N ASN A 239 -16.33 12.35 -12.17
CA ASN A 239 -17.67 11.84 -12.52
C ASN A 239 -17.75 11.21 -13.93
N SER A 240 -16.72 10.47 -14.34
CA SER A 240 -16.64 9.82 -15.66
C SER A 240 -17.08 8.36 -15.68
N CYS A 241 -17.16 7.68 -14.53
CA CYS A 241 -17.36 6.23 -14.44
C CYS A 241 -18.68 5.86 -13.74
N ASP A 242 -19.38 4.85 -14.26
CA ASP A 242 -20.67 4.35 -13.75
C ASP A 242 -20.50 3.20 -12.76
N VAL A 243 -19.49 2.35 -12.97
CA VAL A 243 -19.11 1.28 -12.04
C VAL A 243 -17.60 1.24 -11.95
N ILE A 244 -17.08 0.98 -10.75
CA ILE A 244 -15.65 0.74 -10.55
C ILE A 244 -15.49 -0.62 -9.88
N ILE A 245 -14.64 -1.48 -10.45
CA ILE A 245 -14.35 -2.81 -9.92
C ILE A 245 -12.86 -2.88 -9.64
N VAL A 246 -12.52 -3.04 -8.36
CA VAL A 246 -11.15 -3.00 -7.85
C VAL A 246 -10.80 -4.36 -7.27
N ASP A 247 -9.86 -5.06 -7.90
CA ASP A 247 -9.21 -6.27 -7.38
C ASP A 247 -7.74 -5.96 -7.07
N PRO A 248 -7.43 -5.24 -5.98
CA PRO A 248 -6.06 -4.83 -5.69
C PRO A 248 -5.23 -6.04 -5.20
N PRO A 249 -3.89 -5.95 -5.18
CA PRO A 249 -3.06 -6.85 -4.39
C PRO A 249 -3.47 -6.79 -2.91
N TYR A 250 -3.55 -7.92 -2.20
CA TYR A 250 -4.13 -7.99 -0.85
C TYR A 250 -3.12 -7.86 0.29
N ASN A 251 -1.86 -7.55 0.01
CA ASN A 251 -0.79 -7.47 1.02
C ASN A 251 -0.53 -8.82 1.73
N ILE A 252 -0.54 -9.92 0.98
CA ILE A 252 -0.45 -11.30 1.53
C ILE A 252 0.85 -12.03 1.19
N GLY A 253 1.81 -11.37 0.54
CA GLY A 253 3.07 -11.97 0.10
C GLY A 253 3.01 -12.67 -1.25
N LYS A 254 2.05 -12.28 -2.11
CA LYS A 254 1.85 -12.88 -3.42
C LYS A 254 2.65 -12.15 -4.49
N ASP A 255 3.29 -12.92 -5.37
CA ASP A 255 4.03 -12.38 -6.51
C ASP A 255 3.14 -12.33 -7.76
N PHE A 256 3.08 -11.16 -8.38
CA PHE A 256 2.32 -10.88 -9.60
C PHE A 256 3.25 -10.60 -10.80
N GLY A 257 4.53 -11.01 -10.72
CA GLY A 257 5.56 -10.75 -11.72
C GLY A 257 6.38 -9.48 -11.46
N ASN A 258 6.03 -8.73 -10.41
CA ASN A 258 6.67 -7.45 -10.02
C ASN A 258 7.19 -7.50 -8.57
N ASN A 259 7.58 -8.68 -8.06
CA ASN A 259 7.90 -8.99 -6.66
C ASN A 259 6.68 -9.20 -5.76
N THR A 260 6.95 -9.48 -4.48
CA THR A 260 5.95 -9.67 -3.42
C THR A 260 5.06 -8.43 -3.23
N ASP A 261 3.75 -8.62 -3.12
CA ASP A 261 2.80 -7.56 -2.77
C ASP A 261 2.87 -7.14 -1.30
N LYS A 262 3.72 -7.78 -0.49
CA LYS A 262 3.81 -7.53 0.95
C LYS A 262 4.54 -6.22 1.25
N ARG A 263 3.85 -5.33 1.95
CA ARG A 263 4.31 -4.05 2.47
C ARG A 263 3.95 -3.94 3.94
N GLU A 264 4.53 -2.95 4.61
CA GLU A 264 4.06 -2.54 5.93
C GLU A 264 2.57 -2.13 5.82
N LEU A 265 1.77 -2.44 6.84
CA LEU A 265 0.32 -2.30 6.77
C LEU A 265 -0.13 -0.85 6.57
N ASN A 266 0.44 0.11 7.30
CA ASN A 266 0.09 1.52 7.14
C ASN A 266 0.52 2.04 5.77
N GLU A 267 1.69 1.64 5.26
CA GLU A 267 2.12 1.95 3.89
C GLU A 267 1.11 1.42 2.86
N TYR A 268 0.70 0.16 2.99
CA TYR A 268 -0.29 -0.47 2.13
C TYR A 268 -1.64 0.25 2.21
N VAL A 269 -2.13 0.54 3.41
CA VAL A 269 -3.40 1.26 3.62
C VAL A 269 -3.32 2.66 3.01
N ASN A 270 -2.22 3.40 3.21
CA ASN A 270 -2.03 4.73 2.63
C ASN A 270 -1.98 4.70 1.10
N TRP A 271 -1.31 3.69 0.53
CA TRP A 271 -1.37 3.45 -0.91
C TRP A 271 -2.80 3.16 -1.36
N CYS A 272 -3.55 2.35 -0.62
CA CYS A 272 -4.96 2.09 -0.90
C CYS A 272 -5.83 3.34 -0.84
N LYS A 273 -5.65 4.21 0.17
CA LYS A 273 -6.34 5.51 0.25
C LYS A 273 -6.16 6.31 -1.03
N SER A 274 -4.98 6.27 -1.66
CA SER A 274 -4.71 7.05 -2.87
C SER A 274 -5.59 6.64 -4.05
N TRP A 275 -5.70 5.34 -4.38
CA TRP A 275 -6.59 4.90 -5.45
C TRP A 275 -8.07 4.89 -5.04
N ILE A 276 -8.39 4.73 -3.74
CA ILE A 276 -9.78 4.86 -3.24
C ILE A 276 -10.27 6.28 -3.49
N ASN A 277 -9.50 7.30 -3.09
CA ASN A 277 -9.88 8.71 -3.24
C ASN A 277 -10.06 9.08 -4.72
N GLU A 278 -9.15 8.63 -5.59
CA GLU A 278 -9.29 8.88 -7.02
C GLU A 278 -10.45 8.10 -7.64
N SER A 279 -10.70 6.86 -7.21
CA SER A 279 -11.89 6.09 -7.61
C SER A 279 -13.15 6.85 -7.24
N VAL A 280 -13.27 7.32 -5.99
CA VAL A 280 -14.41 8.14 -5.54
C VAL A 280 -14.52 9.43 -6.36
N ARG A 281 -13.42 10.10 -6.71
CA ARG A 281 -13.45 11.31 -7.57
C ARG A 281 -14.06 11.03 -8.94
N VAL A 282 -13.68 9.94 -9.59
CA VAL A 282 -14.15 9.61 -10.96
C VAL A 282 -15.53 8.95 -10.99
N MET A 283 -16.05 8.44 -9.86
CA MET A 283 -17.42 7.95 -9.75
C MET A 283 -18.45 9.03 -10.07
N LYS A 284 -19.38 8.73 -10.99
CA LYS A 284 -20.62 9.52 -11.14
C LYS A 284 -21.43 9.49 -9.84
N PRO A 285 -22.36 10.45 -9.61
CA PRO A 285 -23.19 10.50 -8.40
C PRO A 285 -24.00 9.22 -8.12
N THR A 286 -24.40 8.50 -9.18
CA THR A 286 -25.20 7.26 -9.12
C THR A 286 -24.35 5.99 -9.24
N ALA A 287 -23.01 6.11 -9.28
CA ALA A 287 -22.10 5.00 -9.50
C ALA A 287 -21.93 4.11 -8.25
N THR A 288 -21.50 2.88 -8.51
CA THR A 288 -21.13 1.91 -7.46
C THR A 288 -19.67 1.50 -7.60
N LEU A 289 -18.96 1.46 -6.47
CA LEU A 289 -17.60 0.96 -6.34
C LEU A 289 -17.63 -0.40 -5.65
N PHE A 290 -16.98 -1.40 -6.25
CA PHE A 290 -16.77 -2.72 -5.68
C PHE A 290 -15.28 -2.93 -5.44
N ILE A 291 -14.90 -3.28 -4.21
CA ILE A 291 -13.52 -3.59 -3.83
C ILE A 291 -13.47 -5.03 -3.32
N TYR A 292 -12.81 -5.92 -4.07
CA TYR A 292 -12.53 -7.28 -3.62
C TYR A 292 -11.44 -7.28 -2.54
N GLY A 293 -11.49 -8.25 -1.65
CA GLY A 293 -10.47 -8.41 -0.63
C GLY A 293 -10.74 -9.52 0.36
N PHE A 294 -9.71 -9.84 1.13
CA PHE A 294 -9.88 -10.59 2.37
C PHE A 294 -10.49 -9.71 3.44
N SER A 295 -11.41 -10.28 4.23
CA SER A 295 -12.16 -9.56 5.27
C SER A 295 -11.24 -8.81 6.22
N GLU A 296 -10.09 -9.37 6.55
CA GLU A 296 -9.09 -8.79 7.45
C GLU A 296 -8.50 -7.49 6.89
N ILE A 297 -8.18 -7.46 5.60
CA ILE A 297 -7.62 -6.27 4.94
C ILE A 297 -8.72 -5.25 4.64
N LEU A 298 -9.89 -5.73 4.19
CA LEU A 298 -11.04 -4.85 3.96
C LEU A 298 -11.54 -4.20 5.24
N ALA A 299 -11.32 -4.78 6.42
CA ALA A 299 -11.59 -4.10 7.70
C ALA A 299 -10.83 -2.77 7.79
N TYR A 300 -9.52 -2.77 7.52
CA TYR A 300 -8.70 -1.55 7.49
C TYR A 300 -9.10 -0.61 6.36
N LEU A 301 -9.39 -1.13 5.16
CA LEU A 301 -9.76 -0.27 4.03
C LEU A 301 -11.16 0.34 4.18
N SER A 302 -12.09 -0.36 4.83
CA SER A 302 -13.49 0.07 4.94
C SER A 302 -13.64 1.38 5.71
N VAL A 303 -12.81 1.62 6.73
CA VAL A 303 -12.84 2.86 7.51
C VAL A 303 -12.32 4.06 6.70
N GLU A 304 -11.50 3.80 5.68
CA GLU A 304 -10.93 4.83 4.81
C GLU A 304 -11.83 5.25 3.65
N ILE A 305 -12.91 4.50 3.40
CA ILE A 305 -13.88 4.82 2.34
C ILE A 305 -14.86 5.88 2.88
N PRO A 306 -14.83 7.13 2.38
CA PRO A 306 -15.54 8.27 2.99
C PRO A 306 -16.99 8.40 2.49
N ILE A 307 -17.56 7.31 1.97
CA ILE A 307 -18.90 7.27 1.37
C ILE A 307 -19.71 6.10 1.94
N ASN A 308 -21.00 6.03 1.60
CA ASN A 308 -21.86 4.94 2.02
C ASN A 308 -21.32 3.61 1.52
N LYS A 309 -21.45 2.56 2.33
CA LYS A 309 -20.90 1.25 2.00
C LYS A 309 -21.69 0.11 2.66
N ARG A 310 -21.60 -1.06 2.05
CA ARG A 310 -22.14 -2.33 2.54
C ARG A 310 -21.16 -3.46 2.26
N TRP A 311 -21.13 -4.43 3.16
CA TRP A 311 -20.38 -5.66 2.97
C TRP A 311 -21.17 -6.66 2.13
N LEU A 312 -20.53 -7.22 1.11
CA LEU A 312 -20.98 -8.42 0.42
C LEU A 312 -19.97 -9.53 0.68
N ILE A 313 -20.45 -10.77 0.69
CA ILE A 313 -19.64 -11.97 0.89
C ILE A 313 -19.67 -12.79 -0.38
N TRP A 314 -18.50 -13.06 -0.96
CA TRP A 314 -18.36 -14.06 -2.00
C TRP A 314 -18.01 -15.41 -1.36
N HIS A 315 -19.00 -16.29 -1.29
CA HIS A 315 -18.83 -17.65 -0.78
C HIS A 315 -18.44 -18.60 -1.91
N TYR A 316 -17.31 -19.29 -1.75
CA TYR A 316 -16.82 -20.25 -2.72
C TYR A 316 -17.67 -21.53 -2.68
N THR A 317 -18.05 -22.07 -3.83
CA THR A 317 -18.83 -23.32 -3.89
C THR A 317 -17.97 -24.58 -4.05
N ASN A 318 -16.67 -24.44 -4.31
CA ASN A 318 -15.76 -25.53 -4.69
C ASN A 318 -14.32 -25.40 -4.15
N LYS A 319 -14.00 -24.40 -3.34
CA LYS A 319 -12.63 -24.16 -2.85
C LYS A 319 -12.38 -24.93 -1.55
N ASN A 320 -11.32 -25.74 -1.53
CA ASN A 320 -10.85 -26.43 -0.34
C ASN A 320 -9.57 -25.77 0.18
N VAL A 321 -9.50 -25.45 1.48
CA VAL A 321 -8.28 -24.96 2.15
C VAL A 321 -7.88 -25.98 3.21
N ALA A 322 -6.74 -26.66 3.02
CA ALA A 322 -6.41 -27.89 3.74
C ALA A 322 -5.92 -27.73 5.20
N SER A 323 -6.02 -26.55 5.82
CA SER A 323 -5.59 -26.41 7.21
C SER A 323 -6.55 -27.13 8.15
N LEU A 324 -6.03 -28.06 8.95
CA LEU A 324 -6.76 -28.78 10.00
C LEU A 324 -6.64 -28.11 11.37
N ASN A 325 -5.78 -27.08 11.49
CA ASN A 325 -5.43 -26.48 12.78
C ASN A 325 -6.27 -25.23 13.11
N PHE A 326 -7.18 -24.80 12.23
CA PHE A 326 -8.06 -23.65 12.44
C PHE A 326 -9.28 -23.64 11.51
N TRP A 327 -10.18 -22.65 11.69
CA TRP A 327 -11.32 -22.40 10.79
C TRP A 327 -10.86 -22.17 9.35
N GLN A 328 -11.45 -22.90 8.42
CA GLN A 328 -11.11 -22.81 7.00
C GLN A 328 -11.78 -21.61 6.32
N ARG A 329 -11.06 -20.96 5.40
CA ARG A 329 -11.57 -19.84 4.62
C ARG A 329 -12.48 -20.35 3.51
N SER A 330 -13.78 -20.09 3.62
CA SER A 330 -14.79 -20.42 2.62
C SER A 330 -15.26 -19.23 1.78
N HIS A 331 -14.72 -18.05 2.03
CA HIS A 331 -15.18 -16.83 1.37
C HIS A 331 -14.09 -15.77 1.20
N GLU A 332 -14.37 -14.86 0.28
CA GLU A 332 -13.79 -13.53 0.14
C GLU A 332 -14.88 -12.48 0.43
N ALA A 333 -14.47 -11.25 0.68
CA ALA A 333 -15.37 -10.13 0.91
C ALA A 333 -15.30 -9.14 -0.25
N ILE A 334 -16.38 -8.37 -0.41
CA ILE A 334 -16.47 -7.28 -1.37
C ILE A 334 -17.07 -6.09 -0.63
N VAL A 335 -16.36 -4.97 -0.59
CA VAL A 335 -16.96 -3.70 -0.15
C VAL A 335 -17.70 -3.10 -1.34
N CYS A 336 -19.02 -2.93 -1.20
CA CYS A 336 -19.88 -2.23 -2.15
C CYS A 336 -20.13 -0.82 -1.61
N ALA A 337 -19.65 0.22 -2.31
CA ALA A 337 -19.68 1.61 -1.87
C ALA A 337 -20.34 2.53 -2.90
N TRP A 338 -21.01 3.59 -2.44
CA TRP A 338 -21.77 4.51 -3.29
C TRP A 338 -21.85 5.93 -2.69
N LYS A 339 -21.97 6.95 -3.55
CA LYS A 339 -22.12 8.36 -3.12
C LYS A 339 -23.56 8.64 -2.69
N ASN A 340 -24.48 8.68 -3.66
CA ASN A 340 -25.87 9.12 -3.46
C ASN A 340 -26.83 7.93 -3.52
N LYS A 341 -27.85 7.98 -4.38
CA LYS A 341 -28.68 6.82 -4.67
C LYS A 341 -28.05 6.05 -5.84
N PRO A 342 -27.48 4.85 -5.61
CA PRO A 342 -26.86 4.10 -6.69
C PRO A 342 -27.91 3.55 -7.65
N ILE A 343 -27.50 3.29 -8.89
CA ILE A 343 -28.25 2.40 -9.78
C ILE A 343 -28.27 1.01 -9.13
N PHE A 344 -29.46 0.40 -9.05
CA PHE A 344 -29.60 -0.97 -8.57
C PHE A 344 -30.64 -1.75 -9.37
N ASN A 345 -30.18 -2.50 -10.37
CA ASN A 345 -31.02 -3.30 -11.27
C ASN A 345 -31.36 -4.64 -10.61
N LYS A 346 -32.14 -4.59 -9.52
CA LYS A 346 -32.46 -5.74 -8.68
C LYS A 346 -33.00 -6.95 -9.45
N ASP A 347 -33.69 -6.72 -10.57
CA ASP A 347 -34.35 -7.76 -11.36
C ASP A 347 -33.37 -8.53 -12.26
N GLU A 348 -32.23 -7.93 -12.60
CA GLU A 348 -31.14 -8.52 -13.41
C GLU A 348 -30.24 -9.47 -12.60
N VAL A 349 -30.36 -9.44 -11.27
CA VAL A 349 -29.47 -10.17 -10.35
C VAL A 349 -30.24 -11.01 -9.32
N ARG A 350 -31.50 -11.31 -9.62
CA ARG A 350 -32.34 -12.18 -8.79
C ARG A 350 -31.73 -13.56 -8.61
N GLU A 351 -32.08 -14.20 -7.51
CA GLU A 351 -31.59 -15.53 -7.16
C GLU A 351 -32.69 -16.58 -7.34
N PRO A 352 -32.36 -17.79 -7.82
CA PRO A 352 -33.32 -18.89 -7.82
C PRO A 352 -33.93 -19.10 -6.43
N TYR A 353 -35.22 -19.40 -6.41
CA TYR A 353 -35.86 -19.82 -5.18
C TYR A 353 -35.31 -21.17 -4.73
N THR A 354 -35.31 -21.42 -3.42
CA THR A 354 -35.03 -22.75 -2.90
C THR A 354 -36.25 -23.65 -3.13
N GLU A 355 -36.02 -24.96 -3.32
CA GLU A 355 -37.12 -25.93 -3.46
C GLU A 355 -38.10 -25.87 -2.28
N GLY A 356 -37.57 -25.78 -1.05
CA GLY A 356 -38.40 -25.63 0.15
C GLY A 356 -39.27 -24.37 0.14
N PHE A 357 -38.81 -23.28 -0.47
CA PHE A 357 -39.62 -22.08 -0.65
C PHE A 357 -40.73 -22.30 -1.68
N LEU A 358 -40.42 -22.89 -2.83
CA LEU A 358 -41.40 -23.16 -3.89
C LEU A 358 -42.50 -24.11 -3.40
N ASN A 359 -42.13 -25.18 -2.69
CA ASN A 359 -43.06 -26.18 -2.18
C ASN A 359 -43.81 -25.69 -0.92
N GLY A 360 -43.17 -24.83 -0.13
CA GLY A 360 -43.63 -24.50 1.23
C GLY A 360 -44.35 -23.16 1.36
N ALA A 361 -43.97 -22.13 0.60
CA ALA A 361 -44.36 -20.74 0.86
C ALA A 361 -44.94 -20.00 -0.35
N ALA A 362 -44.58 -20.38 -1.57
CA ALA A 362 -45.07 -19.71 -2.78
C ALA A 362 -46.61 -19.78 -2.87
N GLY A 363 -47.27 -18.63 -3.01
CA GLY A 363 -48.72 -18.53 -3.18
C GLY A 363 -49.57 -18.79 -1.93
N LYS A 364 -48.96 -19.18 -0.79
CA LYS A 364 -49.71 -19.43 0.45
C LYS A 364 -49.97 -18.12 1.22
N ILE A 365 -51.18 -18.01 1.76
CA ILE A 365 -51.57 -16.92 2.67
C ILE A 365 -51.01 -17.23 4.05
N ARG A 366 -50.22 -16.31 4.62
CA ARG A 366 -49.75 -16.43 6.01
C ARG A 366 -50.42 -15.38 6.88
N LYS A 367 -51.02 -15.84 7.99
CA LYS A 367 -51.51 -14.96 9.05
C LYS A 367 -50.33 -14.17 9.62
N GLY A 368 -50.48 -12.85 9.71
CA GLY A 368 -49.42 -12.00 10.22
C GLY A 368 -49.13 -12.31 11.68
N THR A 369 -47.88 -12.68 12.00
CA THR A 369 -47.46 -12.89 13.38
C THR A 369 -47.15 -11.54 14.03
N PRO A 370 -47.88 -11.13 15.09
CA PRO A 370 -47.57 -9.90 15.81
C PRO A 370 -46.14 -9.96 16.37
N GLY A 371 -45.40 -8.85 16.26
CA GLY A 371 -44.10 -8.69 16.93
C GLY A 371 -42.85 -9.08 16.14
N ARG A 372 -42.96 -9.82 15.02
CA ARG A 372 -41.76 -10.14 14.21
C ARG A 372 -41.53 -9.17 13.05
N PHE A 373 -42.57 -8.77 12.29
CA PHE A 373 -42.45 -7.78 11.19
C PHE A 373 -43.77 -7.07 10.82
N SER A 374 -44.83 -7.19 11.63
CA SER A 374 -46.14 -6.59 11.37
C SER A 374 -46.73 -6.04 12.67
N LYS A 375 -47.03 -4.74 12.70
CA LYS A 375 -47.74 -4.11 13.83
C LYS A 375 -49.23 -4.47 13.85
N ASN A 376 -49.79 -4.90 12.71
CA ASN A 376 -51.24 -4.94 12.50
C ASN A 376 -51.78 -6.33 12.11
N GLY A 377 -51.00 -7.41 12.28
CA GLY A 377 -51.47 -8.79 12.01
C GLY A 377 -51.90 -9.07 10.56
N LYS A 378 -51.64 -8.14 9.62
CA LYS A 378 -52.09 -8.25 8.22
C LYS A 378 -51.63 -9.56 7.61
N GLU A 379 -52.58 -10.27 7.00
CA GLU A 379 -52.29 -11.44 6.18
C GLU A 379 -51.39 -11.04 5.01
N THR A 380 -50.38 -11.85 4.75
CA THR A 380 -49.45 -11.63 3.64
C THR A 380 -49.53 -12.79 2.68
N ILE A 381 -49.79 -12.47 1.41
CA ILE A 381 -49.69 -13.42 0.30
C ILE A 381 -48.34 -13.20 -0.35
N TYR A 382 -47.48 -14.22 -0.32
CA TYR A 382 -46.19 -14.11 -0.96
C TYR A 382 -46.34 -14.38 -2.47
N LYS A 383 -46.48 -13.29 -3.24
CA LYS A 383 -46.40 -13.34 -4.71
C LYS A 383 -44.92 -13.48 -5.10
N PHE A 384 -44.57 -14.64 -5.65
CA PHE A 384 -43.22 -14.89 -6.14
C PHE A 384 -43.00 -14.17 -7.47
N HIS A 385 -41.76 -13.75 -7.73
CA HIS A 385 -41.40 -13.12 -9.00
C HIS A 385 -40.88 -14.20 -9.95
N LYS A 386 -41.28 -14.16 -11.23
CA LYS A 386 -40.91 -15.18 -12.23
C LYS A 386 -39.39 -15.41 -12.35
N ASN A 387 -38.61 -14.35 -12.17
CA ASN A 387 -37.13 -14.39 -12.27
C ASN A 387 -36.44 -14.74 -10.93
N GLY A 388 -37.17 -15.11 -9.87
CA GLY A 388 -36.60 -15.54 -8.60
C GLY A 388 -36.69 -14.53 -7.44
N ALA A 389 -36.06 -14.89 -6.31
CA ALA A 389 -35.96 -14.06 -5.12
C ALA A 389 -35.10 -12.81 -5.34
N LEU A 390 -35.27 -11.80 -4.50
CA LEU A 390 -34.38 -10.64 -4.49
C LEU A 390 -32.93 -11.07 -4.17
N PRO A 391 -31.92 -10.39 -4.76
CA PRO A 391 -30.51 -10.66 -4.48
C PRO A 391 -30.19 -10.52 -3.00
N ARG A 392 -29.26 -11.36 -2.51
CA ARG A 392 -28.74 -11.31 -1.14
C ARG A 392 -27.31 -10.80 -1.12
N ASP A 393 -26.84 -10.44 0.08
CA ASP A 393 -25.48 -9.98 0.33
C ASP A 393 -24.44 -11.12 0.39
N VAL A 394 -24.87 -12.38 0.32
CA VAL A 394 -24.00 -13.55 0.15
C VAL A 394 -24.11 -14.09 -1.27
N ILE A 395 -23.10 -13.83 -2.09
CA ILE A 395 -22.99 -14.28 -3.48
C ILE A 395 -22.28 -15.63 -3.50
N LYS A 396 -22.96 -16.65 -4.06
CA LYS A 396 -22.41 -17.99 -4.20
C LYS A 396 -21.94 -18.20 -5.63
N THR A 397 -20.62 -18.27 -5.81
CA THR A 397 -19.98 -18.51 -7.12
C THR A 397 -18.74 -19.36 -6.91
N ALA A 398 -18.47 -20.30 -7.81
CA ALA A 398 -17.27 -21.13 -7.76
C ALA A 398 -16.02 -20.27 -7.84
N ALA A 399 -14.97 -20.63 -7.09
CA ALA A 399 -13.65 -20.08 -7.27
C ALA A 399 -12.94 -20.76 -8.45
N LEU A 400 -12.04 -20.04 -9.12
CA LEU A 400 -11.19 -20.59 -10.19
C LEU A 400 -9.98 -21.37 -9.66
N ALA A 401 -10.06 -21.85 -8.42
CA ALA A 401 -9.04 -22.66 -7.76
C ALA A 401 -9.51 -24.12 -7.70
N GLY A 402 -8.58 -25.07 -7.86
CA GLY A 402 -8.90 -26.49 -7.99
C GLY A 402 -9.43 -26.87 -9.38
N GLY A 403 -9.57 -28.18 -9.64
CA GLY A 403 -9.86 -28.70 -10.98
C GLY A 403 -11.16 -28.20 -11.60
N ALA A 404 -12.23 -28.08 -10.81
CA ALA A 404 -13.56 -27.68 -11.30
C ALA A 404 -13.64 -26.21 -11.74
N GLY A 405 -12.83 -25.32 -11.16
CA GLY A 405 -12.81 -23.89 -11.52
C GLY A 405 -11.75 -23.53 -12.56
N MET A 406 -10.94 -24.50 -13.01
CA MET A 406 -9.83 -24.22 -13.91
C MET A 406 -10.30 -23.83 -15.31
N VAL A 407 -11.47 -24.31 -15.76
CA VAL A 407 -11.98 -24.19 -17.13
C VAL A 407 -12.12 -22.76 -17.66
N GLU A 408 -12.39 -21.77 -16.81
CA GLU A 408 -12.53 -20.36 -17.23
C GLU A 408 -11.19 -19.61 -17.28
N ARG A 409 -10.08 -20.23 -16.88
CA ARG A 409 -8.78 -19.55 -16.81
C ARG A 409 -8.14 -19.41 -18.19
N TRP A 410 -7.43 -18.31 -18.39
CA TRP A 410 -6.62 -18.09 -19.60
C TRP A 410 -5.15 -17.88 -19.26
N PHE A 411 -4.28 -18.34 -20.14
CA PHE A 411 -2.84 -18.27 -19.98
C PHE A 411 -2.21 -17.63 -21.20
N LEU A 412 -1.11 -16.89 -21.01
CA LEU A 412 -0.31 -16.34 -22.09
C LEU A 412 0.88 -17.26 -22.37
N CYS A 413 1.02 -17.72 -23.61
CA CYS A 413 2.23 -18.38 -24.08
C CYS A 413 3.15 -17.36 -24.76
N LYS A 414 4.26 -17.00 -24.14
CA LYS A 414 5.27 -16.10 -24.73
C LYS A 414 5.96 -16.73 -25.94
N THR A 415 6.13 -18.04 -25.95
CA THR A 415 6.76 -18.76 -27.08
C THR A 415 5.88 -18.71 -28.32
N CYS A 416 4.56 -18.92 -28.19
CA CYS A 416 3.62 -18.87 -29.30
C CYS A 416 3.12 -17.45 -29.61
N ASN A 417 3.39 -16.50 -28.70
CA ASN A 417 2.80 -15.17 -28.70
C ASN A 417 1.26 -15.20 -28.84
N ASP A 418 0.60 -16.09 -28.11
CA ASP A 418 -0.86 -16.21 -28.10
C ASP A 418 -1.37 -16.66 -26.72
N VAL A 419 -2.66 -16.49 -26.48
CA VAL A 419 -3.35 -16.98 -25.29
C VAL A 419 -4.06 -18.30 -25.56
N PHE A 420 -4.20 -19.12 -24.52
CA PHE A 420 -4.81 -20.43 -24.64
C PHE A 420 -5.58 -20.84 -23.38
N GLU A 421 -6.56 -21.72 -23.58
CA GLU A 421 -7.41 -22.30 -22.55
C GLU A 421 -6.69 -23.46 -21.81
N PRO A 422 -7.12 -23.83 -20.60
CA PRO A 422 -6.41 -24.79 -19.77
C PRO A 422 -6.30 -26.20 -20.36
N GLN A 423 -7.22 -26.59 -21.24
CA GLN A 423 -7.23 -27.89 -21.93
C GLN A 423 -5.97 -28.07 -22.79
N LYS A 424 -5.39 -26.97 -23.30
CA LYS A 424 -4.17 -26.98 -24.13
C LYS A 424 -2.88 -26.90 -23.31
N LEU A 425 -2.95 -26.92 -21.97
CA LEU A 425 -1.76 -26.74 -21.13
C LEU A 425 -0.67 -27.80 -21.35
N GLN A 426 -1.03 -29.03 -21.72
CA GLN A 426 -0.06 -30.08 -22.04
C GLN A 426 0.74 -29.77 -23.31
N GLU A 427 0.08 -29.21 -24.34
CA GLU A 427 0.70 -28.79 -25.61
C GLU A 427 1.74 -27.69 -25.38
N HIS A 428 1.60 -26.92 -24.29
CA HIS A 428 2.49 -25.82 -23.91
C HIS A 428 3.47 -26.17 -22.79
N SER A 429 3.62 -27.46 -22.45
CA SER A 429 4.46 -27.92 -21.32
C SER A 429 5.93 -27.52 -21.40
N LYS A 430 6.47 -27.30 -22.60
CA LYS A 430 7.85 -26.86 -22.85
C LYS A 430 7.97 -25.37 -23.20
N HIS A 431 6.86 -24.63 -23.20
CA HIS A 431 6.83 -23.22 -23.57
C HIS A 431 6.96 -22.30 -22.36
N ASN A 432 7.32 -21.04 -22.60
CA ASN A 432 7.29 -20.00 -21.58
C ASN A 432 5.85 -19.51 -21.39
N VAL A 433 5.18 -20.00 -20.34
CA VAL A 433 3.77 -19.72 -20.04
C VAL A 433 3.65 -18.81 -18.83
N ILE A 434 2.95 -17.68 -19.00
CA ILE A 434 2.56 -16.77 -17.92
C ILE A 434 1.15 -17.12 -17.45
N LYS A 435 1.00 -17.27 -16.13
CA LYS A 435 -0.28 -17.57 -15.47
C LYS A 435 -0.56 -16.49 -14.42
N HIS A 436 -1.64 -15.73 -14.59
CA HIS A 436 -2.11 -14.87 -13.51
C HIS A 436 -2.57 -15.73 -12.32
N PRO A 437 -2.19 -15.45 -11.07
CA PRO A 437 -2.37 -16.41 -9.99
C PRO A 437 -3.75 -16.33 -9.31
N THR A 438 -4.51 -15.26 -9.50
CA THR A 438 -5.80 -14.99 -8.80
C THR A 438 -6.90 -14.47 -9.73
N GLN A 439 -7.00 -14.96 -10.96
CA GLN A 439 -8.10 -14.61 -11.88
C GLN A 439 -9.47 -14.78 -11.20
N LYS A 440 -10.35 -13.78 -11.36
CA LYS A 440 -11.71 -13.83 -10.81
C LYS A 440 -12.69 -14.54 -11.75
N PRO A 441 -13.72 -15.23 -11.22
CA PRO A 441 -14.75 -15.87 -12.04
C PRO A 441 -15.58 -14.84 -12.80
N LEU A 442 -15.87 -15.11 -14.08
CA LEU A 442 -16.63 -14.17 -14.91
C LEU A 442 -18.03 -13.94 -14.34
N GLU A 443 -18.68 -15.00 -13.86
CA GLU A 443 -20.05 -14.92 -13.33
C GLU A 443 -20.18 -13.99 -12.11
N LEU A 444 -19.17 -13.97 -11.24
CA LEU A 444 -19.15 -13.07 -10.10
C LEU A 444 -19.13 -11.61 -10.59
N THR A 445 -18.22 -11.30 -11.51
CA THR A 445 -18.07 -9.95 -12.05
C THR A 445 -19.30 -9.52 -12.85
N ARG A 446 -19.87 -10.39 -13.69
CA ARG A 446 -21.12 -10.09 -14.41
C ARG A 446 -22.25 -9.73 -13.46
N LYS A 447 -22.41 -10.47 -12.36
CA LYS A 447 -23.45 -10.18 -11.36
C LYS A 447 -23.25 -8.80 -10.72
N LEU A 448 -22.01 -8.40 -10.42
CA LEU A 448 -21.73 -7.05 -9.90
C LEU A 448 -22.07 -5.96 -10.93
N ILE A 449 -21.64 -6.11 -12.17
CA ILE A 449 -21.89 -5.16 -13.26
C ILE A 449 -23.40 -5.03 -13.51
N LYS A 450 -24.11 -6.15 -13.75
CA LYS A 450 -25.56 -6.16 -13.98
C LYS A 450 -26.33 -5.47 -12.86
N SER A 451 -25.87 -5.60 -11.61
CA SER A 451 -26.54 -4.97 -10.47
C SER A 451 -26.49 -3.44 -10.50
N SER A 452 -25.46 -2.83 -11.10
CA SER A 452 -25.13 -1.41 -10.87
C SER A 452 -24.85 -0.60 -12.14
N ALA A 453 -24.66 -1.25 -13.29
CA ALA A 453 -24.39 -0.56 -14.54
C ALA A 453 -25.68 0.01 -15.16
N PRO A 454 -25.58 1.10 -15.94
CA PRO A 454 -26.64 1.52 -16.86
C PRO A 454 -27.01 0.41 -17.85
N GLU A 455 -28.21 0.49 -18.44
CA GLU A 455 -28.70 -0.52 -19.38
C GLU A 455 -27.78 -0.73 -20.59
N LYS A 456 -27.14 0.34 -21.11
CA LYS A 456 -26.20 0.29 -22.23
C LYS A 456 -25.11 1.34 -22.08
N GLU A 457 -23.94 1.04 -22.68
CA GLU A 457 -22.82 1.96 -22.87
C GLU A 457 -22.28 2.62 -21.59
N GLY A 458 -22.53 2.04 -20.42
CA GLY A 458 -21.94 2.48 -19.16
C GLY A 458 -20.42 2.33 -19.17
N VAL A 459 -19.75 3.17 -18.39
CA VAL A 459 -18.29 3.20 -18.30
C VAL A 459 -17.86 2.47 -17.03
N ILE A 460 -17.27 1.28 -17.20
CA ILE A 460 -16.79 0.41 -16.13
C ILE A 460 -15.27 0.56 -16.00
N LEU A 461 -14.80 1.01 -14.85
CA LEU A 461 -13.38 1.20 -14.58
C LEU A 461 -12.80 0.02 -13.80
N ILE A 462 -11.67 -0.50 -14.25
CA ILE A 462 -10.96 -1.63 -13.64
C ILE A 462 -9.50 -1.21 -13.40
N PRO A 463 -9.17 -0.63 -12.23
CA PRO A 463 -7.83 -0.09 -11.98
C PRO A 463 -6.72 -1.14 -11.83
N PHE A 464 -7.08 -2.41 -11.66
CA PHE A 464 -6.14 -3.53 -11.52
C PHE A 464 -6.65 -4.68 -12.38
N VAL A 465 -6.28 -4.69 -13.67
CA VAL A 465 -6.86 -5.60 -14.66
C VAL A 465 -6.40 -7.06 -14.47
N GLY A 466 -5.15 -7.27 -14.06
CA GLY A 466 -4.57 -8.61 -13.96
C GLY A 466 -4.75 -9.40 -15.26
N SER A 467 -5.33 -10.59 -15.17
CA SER A 467 -5.61 -11.42 -16.36
C SER A 467 -6.64 -10.84 -17.34
N GLY A 468 -7.41 -9.81 -16.98
CA GLY A 468 -8.43 -9.24 -17.87
C GLY A 468 -9.82 -9.86 -17.76
N SER A 469 -10.08 -10.75 -16.80
CA SER A 469 -11.38 -11.39 -16.59
C SER A 469 -12.53 -10.39 -16.47
N GLU A 470 -12.28 -9.31 -15.74
CA GLU A 470 -13.26 -8.26 -15.51
C GLU A 470 -13.54 -7.49 -16.79
N CYS A 471 -12.52 -7.19 -17.60
CA CYS A 471 -12.69 -6.53 -18.89
C CYS A 471 -13.50 -7.41 -19.86
N VAL A 472 -13.25 -8.72 -19.86
CA VAL A 472 -14.00 -9.70 -20.66
C VAL A 472 -15.46 -9.71 -20.23
N ALA A 473 -15.75 -9.77 -18.92
CA ALA A 473 -17.12 -9.69 -18.40
C ALA A 473 -17.82 -8.37 -18.77
N VAL A 474 -17.10 -7.24 -18.80
CA VAL A 474 -17.66 -5.96 -19.26
C VAL A 474 -18.00 -6.02 -20.75
N LYS A 475 -17.09 -6.55 -21.58
CA LYS A 475 -17.29 -6.69 -23.04
C LYS A 475 -18.48 -7.59 -23.37
N GLU A 476 -18.63 -8.72 -22.67
CA GLU A 476 -19.77 -9.65 -22.84
C GLU A 476 -21.13 -9.03 -22.48
N LEU A 477 -21.14 -7.93 -21.72
CA LEU A 477 -22.34 -7.23 -21.29
C LEU A 477 -22.65 -5.98 -22.12
N ASP A 478 -21.96 -5.78 -23.25
CA ASP A 478 -22.11 -4.61 -24.13
C ASP A 478 -21.92 -3.27 -23.40
N GLN A 479 -20.99 -3.26 -22.44
CA GLN A 479 -20.58 -2.09 -21.67
C GLN A 479 -19.17 -1.65 -22.10
N ASN A 480 -18.81 -0.39 -21.81
CA ASN A 480 -17.46 0.11 -22.08
C ASN A 480 -16.56 -0.11 -20.86
N TYR A 481 -15.32 -0.59 -21.07
CA TYR A 481 -14.33 -0.65 -19.99
C TYR A 481 -13.21 0.39 -20.12
N ILE A 482 -12.58 0.73 -19.01
CA ILE A 482 -11.27 1.37 -18.95
C ILE A 482 -10.44 0.56 -17.96
N GLY A 483 -9.31 0.00 -18.41
CA GLY A 483 -8.46 -0.87 -17.60
C GLY A 483 -7.07 -0.30 -17.39
N PHE A 484 -6.49 -0.49 -16.20
CA PHE A 484 -5.07 -0.20 -15.91
C PHE A 484 -4.36 -1.47 -15.41
N GLU A 485 -3.14 -1.69 -15.88
CA GLU A 485 -2.29 -2.80 -15.42
C GLU A 485 -0.82 -2.41 -15.55
N ILE A 486 -0.05 -2.69 -14.50
CA ILE A 486 1.37 -2.31 -14.45
C ILE A 486 2.27 -3.38 -15.08
N ASN A 487 1.85 -4.64 -15.10
CA ASN A 487 2.59 -5.74 -15.70
C ASN A 487 2.28 -5.86 -17.20
N PRO A 488 3.26 -5.60 -18.09
CA PRO A 488 3.03 -5.66 -19.54
C PRO A 488 2.66 -7.06 -20.05
N ASP A 489 3.05 -8.14 -19.35
CA ASP A 489 2.65 -9.50 -19.73
C ASP A 489 1.17 -9.74 -19.46
N TYR A 490 0.64 -9.15 -18.39
CA TYR A 490 -0.78 -9.23 -18.06
C TYR A 490 -1.63 -8.36 -18.97
N VAL A 491 -1.14 -7.18 -19.36
CA VAL A 491 -1.76 -6.38 -20.44
C VAL A 491 -1.86 -7.23 -21.72
N ASN A 492 -0.75 -7.83 -22.15
CA ASN A 492 -0.73 -8.65 -23.37
C ASN A 492 -1.66 -9.89 -23.27
N LEU A 493 -1.69 -10.55 -22.11
CA LEU A 493 -2.62 -11.64 -21.85
C LEU A 493 -4.08 -11.17 -21.99
N ALA A 494 -4.44 -10.09 -21.30
CA ALA A 494 -5.79 -9.55 -21.27
C ALA A 494 -6.25 -9.08 -22.66
N GLU A 495 -5.42 -8.32 -23.38
CA GLU A 495 -5.73 -7.85 -24.74
C GLU A 495 -5.93 -9.01 -25.73
N LYS A 496 -5.08 -10.05 -25.65
CA LYS A 496 -5.23 -11.21 -26.52
C LYS A 496 -6.47 -12.02 -26.17
N TRP A 497 -6.79 -12.21 -24.89
CA TRP A 497 -8.00 -12.90 -24.47
C TRP A 497 -9.26 -12.14 -24.91
N LEU A 498 -9.29 -10.82 -24.76
CA LEU A 498 -10.38 -9.99 -25.24
C LEU A 498 -10.63 -10.10 -26.77
N ASN A 499 -9.65 -10.56 -27.54
CA ASN A 499 -9.75 -10.76 -28.99
C ASN A 499 -10.02 -12.21 -29.41
N LYS A 500 -10.20 -13.13 -28.45
CA LYS A 500 -10.75 -14.47 -28.70
C LYS A 500 -12.27 -14.42 -28.57
#